data_AF-N8PWW9-F1
#
_entry.id   AF-N8PWW9-F1
#
_cell.length_a   1.000
_cell.length_b   1.000
_cell.length_c   1.000
_cell.angle_alpha   90.00
_cell.angle_beta   90.00
_cell.angle_gamma   90.00
#
_symmetry.space_group_name_H-M   'P 1'
#
loop_
_entity.id
_entity.type
_entity.pdbx_description
1 polymer ?
#
loop_
_entity_poly.entity_id
_entity_poly.type
_entity_poly.pdbx_seq_one_letter_code
_entity_poly.pdbx_strand_id
1 'polypeptide(L)'
;MAEQIQHQATLPTAFIKVWQTEPESGSTSAYNFPVYAERNFILDNITLFIDEGVIELLSEMRKHCLPNETGGVLLGYYDFNIKAVVIVTALPSPSDSKSTPTSFERGTAGLAEKVKEISARTMGIVGYIGEWHSHPTGHSTSMSGEDIIQLTHLAQEMAEEGLPAISLIVGDNNFQVFKGIRN
;
A
#
# COMPACT_ATOMS: atom_id res chain seq x y z
N MET A 1 -26.00 19.21 0.13
CA MET A 1 -24.85 18.71 -0.66
C MET A 1 -24.25 19.79 -1.55
N ALA A 2 -24.99 20.34 -2.53
CA ALA A 2 -24.47 21.33 -3.49
C ALA A 2 -23.83 22.58 -2.84
N GLU A 3 -24.50 23.19 -1.86
CA GLU A 3 -23.96 24.35 -1.12
C GLU A 3 -22.65 24.03 -0.38
N GLN A 4 -22.51 22.82 0.15
CA GLN A 4 -21.28 22.39 0.84
C GLN A 4 -20.13 22.22 -0.14
N ILE A 5 -20.38 21.70 -1.35
CA ILE A 5 -19.37 21.59 -2.41
C ILE A 5 -18.95 22.98 -2.87
N GLN A 6 -19.92 23.87 -3.14
CA GLN A 6 -19.65 25.24 -3.55
C GLN A 6 -18.82 26.00 -2.51
N HIS A 7 -19.18 25.90 -1.23
CA HIS A 7 -18.41 26.53 -0.16
C HIS A 7 -16.99 25.96 -0.06
N GLN A 8 -16.85 24.63 -0.05
CA GLN A 8 -15.53 23.99 0.07
C GLN A 8 -14.62 24.28 -1.14
N ALA A 9 -15.19 24.40 -2.35
CA ALA A 9 -14.44 24.79 -3.55
C ALA A 9 -13.87 26.22 -3.50
N THR A 10 -14.34 27.07 -2.58
CA THR A 10 -13.75 28.41 -2.35
C THR A 10 -12.55 28.38 -1.40
N LEU A 11 -12.34 27.27 -0.68
CA LEU A 11 -11.24 27.13 0.26
C LEU A 11 -9.98 26.65 -0.49
N PRO A 12 -8.78 27.10 -0.07
CA PRO A 12 -7.52 26.70 -0.72
C PRO A 12 -7.07 25.28 -0.34
N THR A 13 -7.74 24.64 0.61
CA THR A 13 -7.39 23.31 1.13
C THR A 13 -8.13 22.21 0.39
N ALA A 14 -7.41 21.17 -0.02
CA ALA A 14 -8.02 19.96 -0.54
C ALA A 14 -8.88 19.26 0.54
N PHE A 15 -9.96 18.59 0.11
CA PHE A 15 -10.83 17.83 1.00
C PHE A 15 -11.32 16.56 0.30
N ILE A 16 -11.53 15.49 1.09
CA ILE A 16 -12.24 14.29 0.66
C ILE A 16 -13.47 14.14 1.56
N LYS A 17 -14.64 14.03 0.95
CA LYS A 17 -15.91 13.87 1.65
C LYS A 17 -16.82 12.90 0.92
N VAL A 18 -17.40 11.96 1.66
CA VAL A 18 -18.40 11.02 1.15
C VAL A 18 -19.74 11.38 1.75
N TRP A 19 -20.74 11.58 0.90
CA TRP A 19 -22.12 11.75 1.32
C TRP A 19 -22.86 10.43 1.12
N GLN A 20 -23.55 9.99 2.17
CA GLN A 20 -24.40 8.81 2.13
C GLN A 20 -25.83 9.23 2.42
N THR A 21 -26.73 8.89 1.51
CA THR A 21 -28.16 9.09 1.70
C THR A 21 -28.79 7.76 2.09
N GLU A 22 -29.48 7.75 3.22
CA GLU A 22 -30.27 6.60 3.66
C GLU A 22 -31.56 6.54 2.82
N PRO A 23 -31.79 5.48 2.03
CA PRO A 23 -32.91 5.43 1.08
C PRO A 23 -34.28 5.58 1.73
N GLU A 24 -34.49 5.03 2.92
CA GLU A 24 -35.81 5.04 3.57
C GLU A 24 -36.15 6.39 4.20
N SER A 25 -35.19 7.01 4.91
CA SER A 25 -35.42 8.26 5.62
C SER A 25 -35.12 9.51 4.79
N GLY A 26 -34.38 9.36 3.68
CA GLY A 26 -33.83 10.47 2.90
C GLY A 26 -32.78 11.29 3.65
N SER A 27 -32.38 10.87 4.86
CA SER A 27 -31.36 11.57 5.64
C SER A 27 -30.00 11.45 4.96
N THR A 28 -29.21 12.53 5.01
CA THR A 28 -27.86 12.56 4.43
C THR A 28 -26.83 12.70 5.54
N SER A 29 -25.91 11.74 5.60
CA SER A 29 -24.71 11.81 6.44
C SER A 29 -23.50 12.20 5.57
N ALA A 30 -22.56 12.93 6.15
CA ALA A 30 -21.32 13.32 5.48
C ALA A 30 -20.11 12.86 6.30
N TYR A 31 -19.21 12.11 5.66
CA TYR A 31 -17.99 11.59 6.26
C TYR A 31 -16.80 12.33 5.67
N ASN A 32 -15.98 12.95 6.52
CA ASN A 32 -14.74 13.59 6.10
C ASN A 32 -13.61 12.58 6.20
N PHE A 33 -12.73 12.59 5.21
CA PHE A 33 -11.52 11.79 5.21
C PHE A 33 -10.30 12.71 5.18
N PRO A 34 -9.20 12.33 5.85
CA PRO A 34 -7.95 13.06 5.77
C PRO A 34 -7.47 13.10 4.31
N VAL A 35 -6.84 14.21 3.94
CA VAL A 35 -6.14 14.34 2.66
C VAL A 35 -4.65 14.29 2.94
N TYR A 36 -3.98 13.34 2.30
CA TYR A 36 -2.54 13.15 2.43
C TYR A 36 -1.83 13.66 1.19
N ALA A 37 -0.62 14.19 1.39
CA ALA A 37 0.24 14.57 0.28
C ALA A 37 0.67 13.31 -0.48
N GLU A 38 0.67 13.37 -1.81
CA GLU A 38 1.16 12.31 -2.66
C GLU A 38 2.68 12.44 -2.86
N ARG A 39 3.36 11.29 -2.93
CA ARG A 39 4.74 11.14 -3.40
C ARG A 39 4.78 10.23 -4.60
N ASN A 40 5.74 10.50 -5.49
CA ASN A 40 6.00 9.65 -6.64
C ASN A 40 7.48 9.30 -6.79
N PHE A 41 7.73 8.14 -7.40
CA PHE A 41 9.06 7.57 -7.61
C PHE A 41 9.13 6.95 -9.01
N ILE A 42 10.20 7.26 -9.75
CA ILE A 42 10.43 6.64 -11.06
C ILE A 42 11.17 5.31 -10.84
N LEU A 43 10.54 4.21 -11.24
CA LEU A 43 11.07 2.84 -11.16
C LEU A 43 11.31 2.29 -12.58
N ASP A 44 12.45 2.67 -13.16
CA ASP A 44 12.78 2.56 -14.59
C ASP A 44 11.75 3.22 -15.51
N ASN A 45 10.79 2.44 -16.02
CA ASN A 45 9.80 2.83 -17.02
C ASN A 45 8.38 2.99 -16.45
N ILE A 46 8.19 2.77 -15.15
CA ILE A 46 6.91 2.95 -14.44
C ILE A 46 7.08 3.99 -13.33
N THR A 47 6.07 4.83 -13.10
CA THR A 47 6.03 5.76 -11.97
C THR A 47 5.18 5.17 -10.86
N LEU A 48 5.74 5.03 -9.67
CA LEU A 48 5.01 4.61 -8.48
C LEU A 48 4.45 5.83 -7.76
N PHE A 49 3.18 5.76 -7.36
CA PHE A 49 2.48 6.75 -6.55
C PHE A 49 2.07 6.14 -5.21
N ILE A 50 2.25 6.91 -4.13
CA ILE A 50 1.88 6.55 -2.76
C ILE A 50 1.63 7.84 -1.98
N ASP A 51 0.67 7.87 -1.07
CA ASP A 51 0.43 9.02 -0.21
C ASP A 51 1.04 8.87 1.20
N GLU A 52 1.22 9.99 1.90
CA GLU A 52 1.74 10.02 3.27
C GLU A 52 0.87 9.23 4.27
N GLY A 53 -0.42 9.04 4.01
CA GLY A 53 -1.30 8.24 4.86
C GLY A 53 -0.95 6.75 4.81
N VAL A 54 -0.56 6.23 3.63
CA VAL A 54 -0.04 4.86 3.52
C VAL A 54 1.33 4.73 4.19
N ILE A 55 2.18 5.75 4.08
CA ILE A 55 3.50 5.77 4.73
C ILE A 55 3.35 5.77 6.26
N GLU A 56 2.44 6.59 6.80
CA GLU A 56 2.08 6.62 8.21
C GLU A 56 1.51 5.28 8.68
N LEU A 57 0.59 4.68 7.91
CA LEU A 57 0.03 3.35 8.19
C LEU A 57 1.13 2.29 8.35
N LEU A 58 2.06 2.24 7.40
CA LEU A 58 3.19 1.31 7.40
C LEU A 58 4.15 1.56 8.57
N SER A 59 4.45 2.84 8.86
CA SER A 59 5.28 3.23 10.01
C SER A 59 4.63 2.82 11.33
N GLU A 60 3.33 2.99 11.48
CA GLU A 60 2.60 2.53 12.66
C GLU A 60 2.62 1.01 12.78
N MET A 61 2.35 0.27 11.70
CA MET A 61 2.46 -1.19 11.72
C MET A 61 3.86 -1.66 12.16
N ARG A 62 4.92 -1.03 11.66
CA ARG A 62 6.30 -1.28 12.10
C ARG A 62 6.46 -1.05 13.60
N LYS A 63 6.08 0.13 14.11
CA LYS A 63 6.25 0.50 15.52
C LYS A 63 5.61 -0.51 16.47
N HIS A 64 4.46 -1.06 16.10
CA HIS A 64 3.75 -2.06 16.92
C HIS A 64 4.46 -3.42 16.97
N CYS A 65 5.34 -3.73 16.02
CA CYS A 65 6.02 -5.03 15.93
C CYS A 65 7.50 -4.98 16.37
N LEU A 66 8.06 -3.80 16.61
CA LEU A 66 9.43 -3.65 17.12
C LEU A 66 9.60 -4.44 18.44
N PRO A 67 10.76 -5.09 18.65
CA PRO A 67 11.99 -4.99 17.87
C PRO A 67 12.07 -5.92 16.66
N ASN A 68 11.04 -6.71 16.37
CA ASN A 68 11.07 -7.65 15.26
C ASN A 68 10.71 -6.97 13.93
N GLU A 69 11.17 -7.59 12.85
CA GLU A 69 10.68 -7.29 11.51
C GLU A 69 9.22 -7.72 11.35
N THR A 70 8.46 -6.95 10.58
CA THR A 70 7.08 -7.27 10.21
C THR A 70 6.89 -6.92 8.74
N GLY A 71 5.76 -7.28 8.16
CA GLY A 71 5.48 -6.99 6.77
C GLY A 71 4.10 -7.47 6.36
N GLY A 72 3.88 -7.57 5.06
CA GLY A 72 2.59 -7.96 4.51
C GLY A 72 2.52 -7.65 3.03
N VAL A 73 1.31 -7.38 2.54
CA VAL A 73 1.10 -7.10 1.11
C VAL A 73 0.73 -5.65 0.85
N LEU A 74 1.16 -5.15 -0.30
CA LEU A 74 0.76 -3.88 -0.86
C LEU A 74 -0.45 -4.09 -1.77
N LEU A 75 -1.46 -3.24 -1.60
CA LEU A 75 -2.66 -3.24 -2.41
C LEU A 75 -2.77 -1.94 -3.20
N GLY A 76 -3.13 -2.08 -4.46
CA GLY A 76 -3.11 -0.97 -5.40
C GLY A 76 -3.55 -1.40 -6.79
N TYR A 77 -3.14 -0.62 -7.79
CA TYR A 77 -3.46 -0.93 -9.18
C TYR A 77 -2.40 -0.44 -10.15
N TYR A 78 -2.42 -0.99 -11.34
CA TYR A 78 -1.58 -0.60 -12.47
C TYR A 78 -2.41 0.17 -13.49
N ASP A 79 -1.91 1.33 -13.93
CA ASP A 79 -2.42 2.03 -15.11
C ASP A 79 -1.34 2.05 -16.19
N PHE A 80 -1.44 1.12 -17.13
CA PHE A 80 -0.47 0.98 -18.21
C PHE A 80 -0.57 2.08 -19.27
N ASN A 81 -1.67 2.83 -19.33
CA ASN A 81 -1.80 3.94 -20.30
C ASN A 81 -0.84 5.07 -19.95
N ILE A 82 -0.64 5.32 -18.66
CA ILE A 82 0.27 6.35 -18.14
C ILE A 82 1.54 5.78 -17.51
N LYS A 83 1.73 4.45 -17.59
CA LYS A 83 2.84 3.72 -16.96
C LYS A 83 2.93 4.05 -15.46
N ALA A 84 1.84 3.84 -14.74
CA ALA A 84 1.76 4.07 -13.30
C ALA A 84 1.47 2.79 -12.52
N VAL A 85 2.01 2.72 -11.31
CA VAL A 85 1.54 1.84 -10.24
C VAL A 85 1.14 2.71 -9.05
N VAL A 86 -0.04 2.50 -8.51
CA VAL A 86 -0.57 3.30 -7.40
C VAL A 86 -0.75 2.39 -6.20
N ILE A 87 -0.04 2.68 -5.11
CA ILE A 87 -0.26 2.03 -3.82
C ILE A 87 -1.44 2.72 -3.14
N VAL A 88 -2.51 1.97 -2.88
CA VAL A 88 -3.73 2.46 -2.24
C VAL A 88 -3.71 2.18 -0.73
N THR A 89 -3.22 1.00 -0.33
CA THR A 89 -3.11 0.62 1.09
C THR A 89 -2.17 -0.57 1.27
N ALA A 90 -2.00 -1.02 2.51
CA ALA A 90 -1.23 -2.20 2.85
C ALA A 90 -1.98 -3.05 3.88
N LEU A 91 -1.78 -4.36 3.83
CA LEU A 91 -2.26 -5.27 4.88
C LEU A 91 -1.12 -5.64 5.83
N PRO A 92 -1.40 -5.82 7.13
CA PRO A 92 -0.41 -6.27 8.10
C PRO A 92 -0.07 -7.74 7.90
N SER A 93 0.93 -8.19 8.64
CA SER A 93 1.42 -9.56 8.66
C SER A 93 0.27 -10.54 8.95
N PRO A 94 0.07 -11.57 8.11
CA PRO A 94 -0.81 -12.69 8.44
C PRO A 94 -0.40 -13.35 9.77
N SER A 95 -1.37 -13.95 10.46
CA SER A 95 -1.17 -14.48 11.82
C SER A 95 -0.23 -15.68 11.89
N ASP A 96 -0.02 -16.37 10.77
CA ASP A 96 0.88 -17.51 10.61
C ASP A 96 2.30 -17.10 10.16
N SER A 97 2.59 -15.80 10.08
CA SER A 97 3.92 -15.30 9.72
C SER A 97 4.95 -15.53 10.83
N LYS A 98 6.21 -15.68 10.45
CA LYS A 98 7.34 -15.77 11.39
C LYS A 98 8.10 -14.45 11.37
N SER A 99 8.38 -13.93 12.55
CA SER A 99 8.93 -12.59 12.74
C SER A 99 10.03 -12.64 13.79
N THR A 100 11.22 -12.17 13.42
CA THR A 100 12.38 -12.07 14.30
C THR A 100 13.05 -10.70 14.11
N PRO A 101 14.02 -10.30 14.95
CA PRO A 101 14.78 -9.06 14.74
C PRO A 101 15.70 -9.06 13.51
N THR A 102 15.80 -10.16 12.74
CA THR A 102 16.72 -10.24 11.60
C THR A 102 16.11 -10.96 10.40
N SER A 103 14.83 -11.33 10.47
CA SER A 103 14.13 -11.99 9.38
C SER A 103 12.62 -11.91 9.56
N PHE A 104 11.93 -11.85 8.42
CA PHE A 104 10.49 -11.93 8.32
C PHE A 104 10.08 -12.92 7.21
N GLU A 105 9.24 -13.89 7.57
CA GLU A 105 8.64 -14.85 6.63
C GLU A 105 7.12 -14.64 6.65
N ARG A 106 6.58 -14.09 5.56
CA ARG A 106 5.15 -13.77 5.45
C ARG A 106 4.32 -15.06 5.32
N GLY A 107 3.41 -15.26 6.27
CA GLY A 107 2.37 -16.28 6.21
C GLY A 107 1.29 -15.97 5.17
N THR A 108 0.28 -16.82 5.05
CA THR A 108 -0.79 -16.67 4.03
C THR A 108 -2.21 -16.71 4.61
N ALA A 109 -2.36 -16.93 5.92
CA ALA A 109 -3.65 -17.13 6.55
C ALA A 109 -4.62 -15.96 6.30
N GLY A 110 -5.74 -16.26 5.63
CA GLY A 110 -6.83 -15.32 5.35
C GLY A 110 -6.48 -14.21 4.35
N LEU A 111 -5.31 -14.27 3.71
CA LEU A 111 -4.83 -13.20 2.84
C LEU A 111 -5.60 -13.16 1.53
N ALA A 112 -5.79 -14.31 0.89
CA ALA A 112 -6.49 -14.41 -0.39
C ALA A 112 -7.95 -13.89 -0.28
N GLU A 113 -8.62 -14.21 0.83
CA GLU A 113 -9.98 -13.75 1.11
C GLU A 113 -10.04 -12.23 1.28
N LYS A 114 -9.09 -11.64 2.02
CA LYS A 114 -9.01 -10.18 2.21
C LYS A 114 -8.75 -9.45 0.91
N VAL A 115 -7.80 -9.93 0.09
CA VAL A 115 -7.51 -9.35 -1.22
C VAL A 115 -8.75 -9.42 -2.12
N LYS A 116 -9.43 -10.58 -2.13
CA LYS A 116 -10.66 -10.77 -2.89
C LYS A 116 -11.80 -9.85 -2.44
N GLU A 117 -11.97 -9.66 -1.13
CA GLU A 117 -12.96 -8.73 -0.58
C GLU A 117 -12.69 -7.30 -1.03
N ILE A 118 -11.45 -6.84 -0.91
CA ILE A 118 -11.06 -5.47 -1.30
C ILE A 118 -11.23 -5.27 -2.82
N SER A 119 -10.83 -6.25 -3.61
CA SER A 119 -11.05 -6.25 -5.06
C SER A 119 -12.54 -6.17 -5.39
N ALA A 120 -13.39 -6.98 -4.76
CA ALA A 120 -14.83 -6.96 -4.98
C ALA A 120 -15.46 -5.60 -4.61
N ARG A 121 -15.07 -5.01 -3.47
CA ARG A 121 -15.56 -3.69 -3.02
C ARG A 121 -15.12 -2.54 -3.93
N THR A 122 -14.05 -2.74 -4.70
CA THR A 122 -13.51 -1.75 -5.64
C THR A 122 -13.78 -2.13 -7.10
N MET A 123 -14.73 -3.04 -7.35
CA MET A 123 -15.10 -3.49 -8.70
C MET A 123 -13.91 -4.01 -9.52
N GLY A 124 -12.96 -4.68 -8.86
CA GLY A 124 -11.77 -5.24 -9.48
C GLY A 124 -10.61 -4.25 -9.63
N ILE A 125 -10.75 -2.99 -9.23
CA ILE A 125 -9.72 -1.97 -9.42
C ILE A 125 -8.52 -2.23 -8.51
N VAL A 126 -8.74 -2.40 -7.20
CA VAL A 126 -7.66 -2.56 -6.23
C VAL A 126 -7.36 -4.04 -6.04
N GLY A 127 -6.11 -4.43 -6.28
CA GLY A 127 -5.61 -5.80 -6.15
C GLY A 127 -4.22 -5.86 -5.52
N TYR A 128 -3.65 -7.05 -5.52
CA TYR A 128 -2.29 -7.29 -5.06
C TYR A 128 -1.27 -6.71 -6.05
N ILE A 129 -0.32 -5.90 -5.55
CA ILE A 129 0.72 -5.28 -6.40
C ILE A 129 2.15 -5.58 -5.91
N GLY A 130 2.29 -6.25 -4.77
CA GLY A 130 3.58 -6.62 -4.24
C GLY A 130 3.59 -6.72 -2.71
N GLU A 131 4.77 -6.65 -2.12
CA GLU A 131 4.99 -6.90 -0.70
C GLU A 131 5.63 -5.69 -0.01
N TRP A 132 5.48 -5.63 1.30
CA TRP A 132 6.24 -4.70 2.13
C TRP A 132 6.77 -5.42 3.36
N HIS A 133 7.86 -4.90 3.91
CA HIS A 133 8.33 -5.29 5.23
C HIS A 133 9.06 -4.14 5.92
N SER A 134 9.40 -4.31 7.18
CA SER A 134 10.16 -3.34 7.96
C SER A 134 11.47 -3.93 8.46
N HIS A 135 12.52 -3.13 8.45
CA HIS A 135 13.76 -3.44 9.16
C HIS A 135 13.73 -2.93 10.61
N PRO A 136 14.48 -3.55 11.54
CA PRO A 136 14.52 -3.15 12.94
C PRO A 136 15.12 -1.76 13.17
N THR A 137 15.04 -1.25 14.40
CA THR A 137 15.63 0.05 14.77
C THR A 137 17.11 0.11 14.42
N GLY A 138 17.54 1.23 13.83
CA GLY A 138 18.94 1.48 13.46
C GLY A 138 19.41 0.80 12.18
N HIS A 139 18.55 0.06 11.48
CA HIS A 139 18.90 -0.62 10.22
C HIS A 139 18.52 0.22 8.99
N SER A 140 19.30 0.07 7.93
CA SER A 140 19.05 0.74 6.64
C SER A 140 17.79 0.17 5.97
N THR A 141 17.13 0.96 5.13
CA THR A 141 16.03 0.51 4.25
C THR A 141 16.50 -0.05 2.90
N SER A 142 17.81 -0.23 2.74
CA SER A 142 18.39 -0.89 1.57
C SER A 142 18.14 -2.39 1.64
N MET A 143 17.88 -3.00 0.48
CA MET A 143 17.72 -4.45 0.37
C MET A 143 18.96 -5.20 0.84
N SER A 144 18.76 -6.17 1.72
CA SER A 144 19.70 -7.23 2.03
C SER A 144 19.81 -8.23 0.87
N GLY A 145 20.73 -9.19 0.98
CA GLY A 145 20.81 -10.28 0.01
C GLY A 145 19.55 -11.14 -0.05
N GLU A 146 18.88 -11.33 1.09
CA GLU A 146 17.63 -12.09 1.19
C GLU A 146 16.47 -11.33 0.53
N ASP A 147 16.40 -10.01 0.72
CA ASP A 147 15.38 -9.16 0.08
C ASP A 147 15.48 -9.16 -1.45
N ILE A 148 16.70 -9.17 -1.98
CA ILE A 148 16.93 -9.26 -3.44
C ILE A 148 16.41 -10.60 -3.97
N ILE A 149 16.66 -11.71 -3.25
CA ILE A 149 16.19 -13.04 -3.64
C ILE A 149 14.65 -13.09 -3.59
N GLN A 150 14.03 -12.58 -2.52
CA GLN A 150 12.58 -12.54 -2.39
C GLN A 150 11.94 -11.70 -3.49
N LEU A 151 12.47 -10.50 -3.75
CA LEU A 151 11.97 -9.63 -4.82
C LEU A 151 12.13 -10.28 -6.20
N THR A 152 13.21 -11.02 -6.43
CA THR A 152 13.41 -11.75 -7.69
C THR A 152 12.36 -12.85 -7.87
N HIS A 153 12.06 -13.62 -6.82
CA HIS A 153 11.01 -14.64 -6.87
C HIS A 153 9.63 -14.02 -7.12
N LEU A 154 9.29 -12.97 -6.37
CA LEU A 154 8.04 -12.23 -6.56
C LEU A 154 7.92 -11.67 -7.98
N ALA A 155 9.02 -11.16 -8.55
CA ALA A 155 9.03 -10.66 -9.91
C ALA A 155 8.75 -11.76 -10.95
N GLN A 156 9.22 -12.99 -10.71
CA GLN A 156 8.93 -14.14 -11.57
C GLN A 156 7.45 -14.52 -11.52
N GLU A 157 6.87 -14.60 -10.32
CA GLU A 157 5.45 -14.91 -10.13
C GLU A 157 4.55 -13.86 -10.78
N MET A 158 4.79 -12.58 -10.50
CA MET A 158 3.96 -11.49 -11.06
C MET A 158 4.12 -11.33 -12.57
N ALA A 159 5.26 -11.74 -13.14
CA ALA A 159 5.48 -11.71 -14.57
C ALA A 159 4.60 -12.71 -15.33
N GLU A 160 4.09 -13.77 -14.68
CA GLU A 160 3.11 -14.69 -15.30
C GLU A 160 1.81 -13.97 -15.66
N GLU A 161 1.46 -12.94 -14.90
CA GLU A 161 0.32 -12.04 -15.16
C GLU A 161 0.71 -10.77 -15.94
N GLY A 162 1.98 -10.64 -16.33
CA GLY A 162 2.51 -9.47 -17.02
C GLY A 162 2.65 -8.22 -16.13
N LEU A 163 2.66 -8.39 -14.81
CA LEU A 163 2.72 -7.30 -13.83
C LEU A 163 4.15 -7.17 -13.26
N PRO A 164 4.66 -5.95 -13.04
CA PRO A 164 5.90 -5.77 -12.30
C PRO A 164 5.69 -6.04 -10.80
N ALA A 165 6.71 -6.54 -10.12
CA ALA A 165 6.66 -6.68 -8.66
C ALA A 165 7.14 -5.42 -7.95
N ILE A 166 6.42 -4.99 -6.92
CA ILE A 166 6.82 -3.89 -6.04
C ILE A 166 7.22 -4.45 -4.68
N SER A 167 8.34 -3.97 -4.13
CA SER A 167 8.72 -4.18 -2.74
C SER A 167 8.96 -2.84 -2.04
N LEU A 168 8.45 -2.71 -0.81
CA LEU A 168 8.64 -1.52 0.01
C LEU A 168 9.25 -1.89 1.36
N ILE A 169 10.36 -1.25 1.71
CA ILE A 169 11.06 -1.46 2.99
C ILE A 169 10.91 -0.22 3.87
N VAL A 170 10.39 -0.41 5.09
CA VAL A 170 10.16 0.65 6.08
C VAL A 170 11.23 0.63 7.15
N GLY A 171 11.86 1.78 7.41
CA GLY A 171 12.88 1.97 8.44
C GLY A 171 12.39 2.87 9.57
N ASP A 172 13.34 3.53 10.26
CA ASP A 172 13.02 4.41 11.39
C ASP A 172 12.27 5.68 10.99
N ASN A 173 12.81 6.42 10.02
CA ASN A 173 12.26 7.71 9.56
C ASN A 173 12.23 7.81 8.03
N ASN A 174 12.35 6.67 7.35
CA ASN A 174 12.40 6.59 5.90
C ASN A 174 11.80 5.28 5.42
N PHE A 175 11.61 5.21 4.11
CA PHE A 175 11.27 3.99 3.40
C PHE A 175 11.98 4.01 2.04
N GLN A 176 12.14 2.83 1.43
CA GLN A 176 12.56 2.70 0.05
C GLN A 176 11.61 1.78 -0.70
N VAL A 177 11.39 2.08 -1.98
CA VAL A 177 10.59 1.28 -2.89
C VAL A 177 11.48 0.72 -3.98
N PHE A 178 11.22 -0.53 -4.34
CA PHE A 178 11.98 -1.29 -5.31
C PHE A 178 11.02 -1.94 -6.31
N LYS A 179 11.46 -2.04 -7.56
CA LYS A 179 10.78 -2.82 -8.58
C LYS A 179 11.60 -4.06 -8.90
N GLY A 180 10.94 -5.20 -8.96
CA GLY A 180 11.56 -6.46 -9.37
C GLY A 180 12.09 -6.39 -10.80
N ILE A 181 13.29 -6.95 -11.01
CA ILE A 181 13.93 -7.01 -12.32
C ILE A 181 13.62 -8.37 -12.95
N ARG A 182 13.25 -8.35 -14.22
CA ARG A 182 13.14 -9.57 -15.03
C ARG A 182 14.53 -9.95 -15.51
N ASN A 183 15.00 -11.15 -15.17
CA ASN A 183 16.15 -11.77 -15.84
C ASN A 183 15.78 -12.22 -17.25
#